data_AF-A0A939REH7-F1
#
_entry.id   AF-A0A939REH7-F1
#
_cell.length_a   1.000
_cell.length_b   1.000
_cell.length_c   1.000
_cell.angle_alpha   90.00
_cell.angle_beta   90.00
_cell.angle_gamma   90.00
#
_symmetry.space_group_name_H-M   'P 1'
#
loop_
_entity.id
_entity.type
_entity.pdbx_description
1 polymer ?
#
loop_
_entity_poly.entity_id
_entity_poly.type
_entity_poly.pdbx_seq_one_letter_code
_entity_poly.pdbx_strand_id
1 'polypeptide(L)'
;MKKIVLTGGGTAGHVTPNIALIERLREEDFEISYIGSYEGIEKGLIEKLGIPYYGISSGKLRRYLDIKNLSDPFKVLKGMREANKLMKQLKPDVVFSKGGYVTVPVVFAAHRHKIPTIIHESDMTPGLANKLCIPKADKVCCNFSETLEYLPEGKAIHTGTPLRKELFA
;
A
#
# COMPACT_ATOMS: atom_id res chain seq x y z
N MET A 1 18.47 -2.50 -12.48
CA MET A 1 17.61 -2.76 -11.31
C MET A 1 16.36 -1.89 -11.39
N LYS A 2 15.17 -2.51 -11.40
CA LYS A 2 13.89 -1.76 -11.31
C LYS A 2 13.62 -1.41 -9.85
N LYS A 3 13.08 -0.23 -9.58
CA LYS A 3 12.78 0.26 -8.23
C LYS A 3 11.29 0.10 -7.94
N ILE A 4 10.96 -0.52 -6.82
CA ILE A 4 9.58 -0.68 -6.35
C ILE A 4 9.42 -0.13 -4.94
N VAL A 5 8.35 0.63 -4.74
CA VAL A 5 7.88 0.99 -3.41
C VAL A 5 6.71 0.09 -3.04
N LEU A 6 6.83 -0.62 -1.93
CA LEU A 6 5.75 -1.35 -1.29
C LEU A 6 5.12 -0.50 -0.20
N THR A 7 3.81 -0.56 -0.07
CA THR A 7 3.08 0.06 1.04
C THR A 7 1.92 -0.80 1.50
N GLY A 8 1.59 -0.68 2.77
CA GLY A 8 0.58 -1.47 3.46
C GLY A 8 0.82 -1.36 4.95
N GLY A 9 -0.23 -1.21 5.75
CA GLY A 9 -0.03 -0.99 7.18
C GLY A 9 -1.27 -0.95 8.03
N GLY A 10 -1.04 -0.83 9.34
CA GLY A 10 -2.09 -0.80 10.36
C GLY A 10 -2.48 -2.17 10.91
N THR A 11 -2.52 -3.22 10.08
CA THR A 11 -2.79 -4.60 10.49
C THR A 11 -1.90 -5.58 9.74
N ALA A 12 -1.76 -6.79 10.27
CA ALA A 12 -0.87 -7.80 9.68
C ALA A 12 -1.33 -8.20 8.28
N GLY A 13 -2.64 -8.27 8.04
CA GLY A 13 -3.21 -8.61 6.72
C GLY A 13 -2.83 -7.63 5.60
N HIS A 14 -2.48 -6.39 5.92
CA HIS A 14 -1.96 -5.43 4.93
C HIS A 14 -0.45 -5.53 4.71
N VAL A 15 0.26 -6.30 5.53
CA VAL A 15 1.74 -6.38 5.52
C VAL A 15 2.20 -7.74 5.05
N THR A 16 1.57 -8.83 5.50
CA THR A 16 2.00 -10.20 5.18
C THR A 16 2.00 -10.53 3.69
N PRO A 17 1.08 -10.03 2.84
CA PRO A 17 1.18 -10.28 1.40
C PRO A 17 2.36 -9.53 0.76
N ASN A 18 2.74 -8.37 1.29
CA ASN A 18 3.96 -7.68 0.84
C ASN A 18 5.21 -8.49 1.22
N ILE A 19 5.22 -9.15 2.38
CA ILE A 19 6.32 -10.05 2.77
C ILE A 19 6.46 -11.21 1.77
N ALA A 20 5.35 -11.84 1.38
CA ALA A 20 5.36 -12.88 0.34
C ALA A 20 5.88 -12.34 -1.01
N LEU A 21 5.51 -11.12 -1.36
CA LEU A 21 5.94 -10.48 -2.61
C LEU A 21 7.44 -10.11 -2.59
N ILE A 22 7.98 -9.69 -1.44
CA ILE A 22 9.39 -9.29 -1.28
C ILE A 22 10.34 -10.42 -1.71
N GLU A 23 10.06 -11.66 -1.34
CA GLU A 23 10.89 -12.82 -1.72
C GLU A 23 10.99 -12.95 -3.23
N ARG A 24 9.83 -12.92 -3.92
CA ARG A 24 9.80 -13.02 -5.38
C ARG A 24 10.43 -11.82 -6.07
N LEU A 25 10.23 -10.61 -5.55
CA LEU A 25 10.83 -9.39 -6.10
C LEU A 25 12.35 -9.37 -5.98
N ARG A 26 12.92 -9.99 -4.94
CA ARG A 26 14.38 -10.15 -4.81
C ARG A 26 14.96 -11.09 -5.86
N GLU A 27 14.28 -12.21 -6.13
CA GLU A 27 14.67 -13.13 -7.21
C GLU A 27 14.65 -12.44 -8.58
N GLU A 28 13.79 -11.43 -8.75
CA GLU A 28 13.64 -10.63 -9.98
C GLU A 28 14.53 -9.36 -9.99
N ASP A 29 15.51 -9.24 -9.08
CA ASP A 29 16.46 -8.11 -9.00
C ASP A 29 15.78 -6.73 -8.90
N PHE A 30 14.77 -6.61 -8.03
CA PHE A 30 14.17 -5.32 -7.69
C PHE A 30 14.89 -4.63 -6.53
N GLU A 31 15.06 -3.31 -6.65
CA GLU A 31 15.37 -2.43 -5.53
C GLU A 31 14.07 -2.12 -4.77
N ILE A 32 13.93 -2.69 -3.57
CA ILE A 32 12.70 -2.61 -2.80
C ILE A 32 12.85 -1.54 -1.71
N SER A 33 11.89 -0.61 -1.65
CA SER A 33 11.70 0.31 -0.53
C SER A 33 10.30 0.12 0.06
N TYR A 34 10.14 0.33 1.37
CA TYR A 34 8.84 0.24 2.01
C TYR A 34 8.44 1.57 2.62
N ILE A 35 7.21 2.03 2.34
CA ILE A 35 6.63 3.21 3.00
C ILE A 35 5.47 2.77 3.90
N GLY A 36 5.61 3.03 5.18
CA GLY A 36 4.62 2.70 6.21
C GLY A 36 4.49 3.79 7.26
N SER A 37 3.76 3.54 8.33
CA SER A 37 3.57 4.52 9.40
C SER A 37 4.76 4.55 10.37
N TYR A 38 4.98 5.65 11.08
CA TYR A 38 6.13 5.76 11.99
C TYR A 38 6.19 4.65 13.06
N GLU A 39 5.02 4.26 13.57
CA GLU A 39 4.87 3.38 14.75
C GLU A 39 4.04 2.14 14.44
N GLY A 40 3.69 1.91 13.17
CA GLY A 40 2.90 0.76 12.78
C GLY A 40 3.66 -0.55 12.90
N ILE A 41 2.92 -1.65 13.07
CA ILE A 41 3.50 -3.00 13.17
C ILE A 41 4.34 -3.34 11.93
N GLU A 42 4.01 -2.73 10.78
CA GLU A 42 4.73 -2.93 9.53
C GLU A 42 6.21 -2.56 9.65
N LYS A 43 6.58 -1.58 10.48
CA LYS A 43 7.97 -1.15 10.66
C LYS A 43 8.83 -2.32 11.14
N GLY A 44 8.44 -2.92 12.27
CA GLY A 44 9.19 -4.04 12.85
C GLY A 44 9.16 -5.30 11.99
N LEU A 45 8.08 -5.54 11.24
CA LEU A 45 8.00 -6.70 10.34
C LEU A 45 8.91 -6.55 9.12
N ILE A 46 8.97 -5.35 8.54
CA ILE A 46 9.71 -5.09 7.30
C ILE A 46 11.20 -4.82 7.57
N GLU A 47 11.56 -4.10 8.63
CA GLU A 47 12.96 -3.84 8.97
C GLU A 47 13.74 -5.14 9.26
N LYS A 48 13.07 -6.15 9.86
CA LYS A 48 13.65 -7.49 10.09
C LYS A 48 14.04 -8.21 8.80
N LEU A 49 13.44 -7.84 7.68
CA LEU A 49 13.77 -8.42 6.38
C LEU A 49 14.95 -7.70 5.72
N GLY A 50 15.50 -6.63 6.32
CA GLY A 50 16.58 -5.83 5.73
C GLY A 50 16.11 -4.93 4.58
N ILE A 51 14.83 -4.57 4.54
CA ILE A 51 14.27 -3.66 3.53
C ILE A 51 14.33 -2.21 4.05
N PRO A 52 14.83 -1.24 3.26
CA PRO A 52 14.76 0.18 3.61
C PRO A 52 13.33 0.63 3.93
N TYR A 53 13.13 1.09 5.16
CA TYR A 53 11.83 1.50 5.68
C TYR A 53 11.74 3.01 5.86
N TYR A 54 10.67 3.60 5.32
CA TYR A 54 10.40 5.04 5.41
C TYR A 54 9.06 5.26 6.11
N GLY A 55 9.12 5.77 7.34
CA GLY A 55 7.93 6.16 8.09
C GLY A 55 7.35 7.48 7.59
N ILE A 56 6.02 7.54 7.47
CA ILE A 56 5.27 8.78 7.22
C ILE A 56 4.14 8.96 8.23
N SER A 57 3.73 10.21 8.39
CA SER A 57 2.51 10.55 9.11
C SER A 57 1.32 9.98 8.37
N SER A 58 0.39 9.38 9.10
CA SER A 58 -0.84 8.85 8.53
C SER A 58 -1.94 8.91 9.57
N GLY A 59 -3.11 9.40 9.17
CA GLY A 59 -4.30 9.43 10.02
C GLY A 59 -5.02 8.08 9.94
N LYS A 60 -5.45 7.53 11.08
CA LYS A 60 -6.36 6.38 11.08
C LYS A 60 -7.74 6.92 10.71
N LEU A 61 -8.15 6.83 9.44
CA LEU A 61 -9.50 7.22 9.01
C LEU A 61 -10.53 6.32 9.71
N ARG A 62 -11.04 6.76 10.86
CA ARG A 62 -12.09 6.06 11.60
C ARG A 62 -13.43 6.35 10.94
N ARG A 63 -14.29 5.32 10.82
CA ARG A 63 -15.63 5.45 10.22
C ARG A 63 -16.63 6.19 11.13
N TYR A 64 -16.32 6.29 12.43
CA TYR A 64 -17.16 6.94 13.44
C TYR A 64 -16.65 8.34 13.74
N LEU A 65 -17.54 9.26 14.15
CA LEU A 65 -17.20 10.59 14.65
C LEU A 65 -16.36 10.45 15.92
N ASP A 66 -15.04 10.53 15.75
CA ASP A 66 -14.07 10.52 16.84
C ASP A 66 -13.47 11.93 16.94
N ILE A 67 -13.26 12.44 18.15
CA ILE A 67 -12.57 13.73 18.39
C ILE A 67 -11.19 13.74 17.71
N LYS A 68 -10.57 12.57 17.54
CA LYS A 68 -9.31 12.40 16.80
C LYS A 68 -9.43 12.67 15.29
N ASN A 69 -10.63 12.56 14.71
CA ASN A 69 -10.90 12.94 13.31
C ASN A 69 -10.70 14.43 13.04
N LEU A 70 -10.62 15.29 14.06
CA LEU A 70 -10.30 16.70 13.87
C LEU A 70 -8.80 16.89 13.56
N SER A 71 -7.94 16.04 14.14
CA SER A 71 -6.48 16.08 13.93
C SER A 71 -6.02 15.28 12.71
N ASP A 72 -6.81 14.30 12.28
CA ASP A 72 -6.42 13.34 11.26
C ASP A 72 -6.29 13.95 9.84
N PRO A 73 -7.06 14.97 9.42
CA PRO A 73 -6.81 15.69 8.17
C PRO A 73 -5.40 16.31 8.12
N PHE A 74 -4.93 16.88 9.22
CA PHE A 74 -3.59 17.46 9.30
C PHE A 74 -2.49 16.38 9.21
N LYS A 75 -2.70 15.22 9.84
CA LYS A 75 -1.78 14.08 9.71
C LYS A 75 -1.74 13.54 8.29
N VAL A 76 -2.90 13.42 7.63
CA VAL A 76 -2.97 12.99 6.22
C VAL A 76 -2.26 14.01 5.33
N LEU A 77 -2.46 15.32 5.53
CA LEU A 77 -1.77 16.34 4.74
C LEU A 77 -0.24 16.34 4.98
N LYS A 78 0.20 16.11 6.22
CA LYS A 78 1.62 15.92 6.53
C LYS A 78 2.16 14.68 5.83
N GLY A 79 1.45 13.55 5.93
CA GLY A 79 1.78 12.31 5.24
C GLY A 79 1.88 12.46 3.73
N MET A 80 0.97 13.23 3.13
CA MET A 80 1.01 13.57 1.71
C MET A 80 2.30 14.32 1.34
N ARG A 81 2.73 15.29 2.16
CA ARG A 81 3.99 16.03 1.90
C ARG A 81 5.21 15.12 2.02
N GLU A 82 5.23 14.26 3.03
CA GLU A 82 6.31 13.29 3.26
C GLU A 82 6.38 12.25 2.14
N ALA A 83 5.24 11.66 1.75
CA ALA A 83 5.14 10.75 0.62
C ALA A 83 5.59 11.40 -0.69
N ASN A 84 5.20 12.65 -0.97
CA ASN A 84 5.68 13.39 -2.15
C ASN A 84 7.20 13.61 -2.14
N LYS A 85 7.79 13.88 -0.97
CA LYS A 85 9.25 14.00 -0.84
C LYS A 85 9.91 12.65 -1.15
N LEU A 86 9.38 11.56 -0.61
CA LEU A 86 9.90 10.20 -0.85
C LEU A 86 9.79 9.80 -2.32
N MET A 87 8.68 10.09 -3.02
CA MET A 87 8.56 9.80 -4.46
C MET A 87 9.64 10.51 -5.29
N LYS A 88 10.03 11.74 -4.92
CA LYS A 88 11.13 12.47 -5.58
C LYS A 88 12.52 11.91 -5.27
N GLN A 89 12.71 11.40 -4.05
CA GLN A 89 13.99 10.87 -3.58
C GLN A 89 14.24 9.45 -4.10
N LEU A 90 13.26 8.57 -3.92
CA LEU A 90 13.34 7.16 -4.28
C LEU A 90 13.17 6.94 -5.78
N LYS A 91 12.37 7.79 -6.45
CA LYS A 91 12.03 7.69 -7.88
C LYS A 91 11.66 6.26 -8.30
N PRO A 92 10.67 5.63 -7.64
CA PRO A 92 10.30 4.26 -7.96
C PRO A 92 9.70 4.17 -9.36
N ASP A 93 9.95 3.05 -10.03
CA ASP A 93 9.35 2.73 -11.33
C ASP A 93 7.90 2.24 -11.16
N VAL A 94 7.57 1.69 -10.00
CA VAL A 94 6.22 1.21 -9.67
C VAL A 94 5.95 1.26 -8.17
N VAL A 95 4.70 1.49 -7.80
CA VAL A 95 4.20 1.37 -6.42
C VAL A 95 3.21 0.20 -6.33
N PHE A 96 3.38 -0.65 -5.32
CA PHE A 96 2.39 -1.65 -4.95
C PHE A 96 1.81 -1.34 -3.57
N SER A 97 0.49 -1.26 -3.46
CA SER A 97 -0.23 -0.98 -2.22
C SER A 97 -1.16 -2.13 -1.85
N LYS A 98 -0.96 -2.69 -0.66
CA LYS A 98 -1.83 -3.74 -0.11
C LYS A 98 -3.01 -3.19 0.72
N GLY A 99 -3.17 -1.87 0.78
CA GLY A 99 -4.23 -1.20 1.52
C GLY A 99 -3.85 -0.87 2.97
N GLY A 100 -4.81 -0.33 3.73
CA GLY A 100 -4.57 0.28 5.03
C GLY A 100 -4.45 1.80 4.95
N TYR A 101 -4.64 2.48 6.07
CA TYR A 101 -4.79 3.95 6.08
C TYR A 101 -3.52 4.70 5.63
N VAL A 102 -2.34 4.10 5.80
CA VAL A 102 -1.06 4.68 5.38
C VAL A 102 -0.89 4.75 3.86
N THR A 103 -1.64 3.93 3.11
CA THR A 103 -1.46 3.85 1.66
C THR A 103 -2.06 5.02 0.92
N VAL A 104 -3.08 5.68 1.49
CA VAL A 104 -3.74 6.85 0.88
C VAL A 104 -2.73 7.93 0.50
N PRO A 105 -1.89 8.45 1.43
CA PRO A 105 -0.91 9.46 1.05
C PRO A 105 0.13 8.98 0.04
N VAL A 106 0.50 7.70 0.09
CA VAL A 106 1.50 7.09 -0.81
C VAL A 106 0.97 6.99 -2.24
N VAL A 107 -0.23 6.42 -2.41
CA VAL A 107 -0.88 6.24 -3.72
C VAL A 107 -1.17 7.59 -4.37
N PHE A 108 -1.64 8.58 -3.60
CA PHE A 108 -1.89 9.91 -4.14
C PHE A 108 -0.59 10.62 -4.56
N ALA A 109 0.50 10.45 -3.79
CA ALA A 109 1.81 10.97 -4.18
C ALA A 109 2.35 10.28 -5.45
N ALA A 110 2.25 8.96 -5.55
CA ALA A 110 2.66 8.20 -6.73
C ALA A 110 1.91 8.66 -7.98
N HIS A 111 0.58 8.77 -7.89
CA HIS A 111 -0.27 9.26 -8.97
C HIS A 111 0.10 10.68 -9.42
N ARG A 112 0.34 11.60 -8.48
CA ARG A 112 0.80 12.97 -8.79
C ARG A 112 2.11 12.98 -9.57
N HIS A 113 2.99 12.03 -9.27
CA HIS A 113 4.28 11.86 -9.92
C HIS A 113 4.23 11.01 -11.19
N LYS A 114 3.02 10.58 -11.62
CA LYS A 114 2.81 9.69 -12.78
C LYS A 114 3.55 8.36 -12.66
N ILE A 115 3.74 7.87 -11.44
CA ILE A 115 4.35 6.57 -11.16
C ILE A 115 3.25 5.51 -11.22
N PRO A 116 3.39 4.46 -12.07
CA PRO A 116 2.45 3.35 -12.14
C PRO A 116 2.16 2.77 -10.75
N THR A 117 0.88 2.66 -10.40
CA THR A 117 0.44 2.21 -9.09
C THR A 117 -0.53 1.04 -9.21
N ILE A 118 -0.16 -0.08 -8.59
CA ILE A 118 -0.99 -1.27 -8.45
C ILE A 118 -1.48 -1.32 -7.02
N ILE A 119 -2.78 -1.50 -6.82
CA ILE A 119 -3.35 -1.70 -5.49
C ILE A 119 -4.01 -3.07 -5.39
N HIS A 120 -4.13 -3.61 -4.17
CA HIS A 120 -4.76 -4.91 -3.94
C HIS A 120 -5.87 -4.83 -2.90
N GLU A 121 -7.04 -5.36 -3.26
CA GLU A 121 -8.20 -5.53 -2.39
C GLU A 121 -8.31 -6.97 -1.90
N SER A 122 -8.25 -7.15 -0.58
CA SER A 122 -8.35 -8.47 0.06
C SER A 122 -9.77 -8.85 0.40
N ASP A 123 -10.63 -7.87 0.68
CA ASP A 123 -11.97 -8.12 1.16
C ASP A 123 -12.95 -8.23 -0.02
N MET A 124 -14.11 -8.88 0.20
CA MET A 124 -15.16 -8.99 -0.82
C MET A 124 -15.66 -7.62 -1.30
N THR A 125 -15.67 -6.63 -0.41
CA THR A 125 -16.06 -5.25 -0.73
C THR A 125 -14.92 -4.28 -0.48
N PRO A 126 -14.66 -3.30 -1.37
CA PRO A 126 -13.54 -2.39 -1.19
C PRO A 126 -13.57 -1.59 0.11
N GLY A 127 -12.47 -1.64 0.86
CA GLY A 127 -12.28 -0.85 2.08
C GLY A 127 -12.15 0.65 1.78
N LEU A 128 -12.38 1.52 2.78
CA LEU A 128 -12.38 2.98 2.56
C LEU A 128 -11.06 3.51 1.97
N ALA A 129 -9.91 3.05 2.47
CA ALA A 129 -8.61 3.45 1.94
C ALA A 129 -8.47 3.05 0.46
N ASN A 130 -8.86 1.82 0.12
CA ASN A 130 -8.83 1.35 -1.27
C ASN A 130 -9.83 2.10 -2.15
N LYS A 131 -11.06 2.36 -1.67
CA LYS A 131 -12.05 3.21 -2.37
C LYS A 131 -11.47 4.58 -2.75
N LEU A 132 -10.71 5.22 -1.85
CA LEU A 132 -10.04 6.48 -2.14
C LEU A 132 -8.88 6.32 -3.14
N CYS A 133 -8.20 5.19 -3.13
CA CYS A 133 -7.04 4.91 -3.98
C CYS A 133 -7.40 4.40 -5.39
N ILE A 134 -8.53 3.70 -5.57
CA ILE A 134 -8.95 3.09 -6.84
C ILE A 134 -8.94 4.09 -8.02
N PRO A 135 -9.49 5.32 -7.89
CA PRO A 135 -9.44 6.29 -8.99
C PRO A 135 -8.01 6.71 -9.38
N LYS A 136 -7.05 6.57 -8.46
CA LYS A 136 -5.65 6.98 -8.61
C LYS A 136 -4.72 5.84 -9.00
N ALA A 137 -5.17 4.59 -8.85
CA ALA A 137 -4.45 3.40 -9.27
C ALA A 137 -4.61 3.12 -10.77
N ASP A 138 -3.59 2.51 -11.35
CA ASP A 138 -3.59 2.04 -12.74
C ASP A 138 -4.26 0.66 -12.84
N LYS A 139 -3.96 -0.23 -11.87
CA LYS A 139 -4.56 -1.56 -11.76
C LYS A 139 -5.00 -1.86 -10.34
N VAL A 140 -6.07 -2.64 -10.23
CA VAL A 140 -6.63 -3.10 -8.96
C VAL A 140 -6.68 -4.62 -8.98
N CYS A 141 -5.78 -5.25 -8.24
CA CYS A 141 -5.80 -6.67 -8.02
C CYS A 141 -6.83 -7.01 -6.94
N CYS A 142 -7.56 -8.12 -7.07
CA CYS A 142 -8.51 -8.56 -6.04
C CYS A 142 -8.35 -10.04 -5.69
N ASN A 143 -8.73 -10.37 -4.45
CA ASN A 143 -8.72 -11.73 -3.95
C ASN A 143 -9.93 -12.55 -4.41
N PHE A 144 -11.13 -11.98 -4.31
CA PHE A 144 -12.39 -12.64 -4.66
C PHE A 144 -12.87 -12.19 -6.04
N SER A 145 -13.48 -13.10 -6.79
CA SER A 145 -14.13 -12.81 -8.08
C SER A 145 -15.27 -11.80 -7.93
N GLU A 146 -16.01 -11.91 -6.83
CA GLU A 146 -17.14 -11.07 -6.46
C GLU A 146 -16.72 -9.61 -6.24
N THR A 147 -15.46 -9.38 -5.85
CA THR A 147 -14.92 -8.02 -5.71
C THR A 147 -14.92 -7.27 -7.04
N LEU A 148 -14.84 -7.97 -8.19
CA LEU A 148 -14.79 -7.36 -9.53
C LEU A 148 -16.00 -6.46 -9.81
N GLU A 149 -17.17 -6.80 -9.27
CA GLU A 149 -18.41 -6.02 -9.43
C GLU A 149 -18.31 -4.60 -8.83
N TYR A 150 -17.40 -4.40 -7.88
CA TYR A 150 -17.18 -3.12 -7.20
C TYR A 150 -16.01 -2.32 -7.77
N LEU A 151 -15.31 -2.84 -8.78
CA LEU A 151 -14.09 -2.26 -9.32
C LEU A 151 -14.30 -1.72 -10.73
N PRO A 152 -13.59 -0.65 -11.13
CA PRO A 152 -13.72 -0.11 -12.48
C PRO A 152 -13.31 -1.14 -13.54
N GLU A 153 -14.18 -1.32 -14.54
CA GLU A 153 -13.92 -2.16 -15.70
C GLU A 153 -12.60 -1.73 -16.40
N GLY A 154 -11.80 -2.71 -16.82
CA GLY A 154 -10.48 -2.47 -17.44
C GLY A 154 -9.33 -2.18 -16.45
N LYS A 155 -9.61 -1.85 -15.18
CA LYS A 155 -8.59 -1.74 -14.12
C LYS A 155 -8.49 -3.00 -13.25
N ALA A 156 -9.60 -3.69 -13.07
CA ALA A 156 -9.72 -4.84 -12.17
C ALA A 156 -9.01 -6.09 -12.73
N ILE A 157 -8.29 -6.82 -11.87
CA ILE A 157 -7.64 -8.09 -12.19
C ILE A 157 -7.86 -9.05 -11.01
N HIS A 158 -8.43 -10.22 -11.27
CA HIS A 158 -8.53 -11.27 -10.25
C HIS A 158 -7.19 -12.01 -10.14
N THR A 159 -6.49 -11.82 -9.02
CA THR A 159 -5.15 -12.39 -8.81
C THR A 159 -5.09 -13.36 -7.63
N GLY A 160 -6.10 -13.37 -6.76
CA GLY A 160 -5.97 -13.94 -5.42
C GLY A 160 -5.08 -13.08 -4.51
N THR A 161 -4.71 -13.62 -3.35
CA THR A 161 -3.79 -12.98 -2.39
C THR A 161 -2.39 -13.59 -2.51
N PRO A 162 -1.32 -12.79 -2.53
CA PRO A 162 0.04 -13.30 -2.38
C PRO A 162 0.20 -14.03 -1.04
N LEU A 163 0.52 -15.32 -1.10
CA LEU A 163 0.72 -16.18 0.07
C LEU A 163 2.19 -16.60 0.15
N ARG A 164 2.71 -16.70 1.38
CA ARG A 164 4.08 -17.16 1.61
C ARG A 164 4.17 -18.67 1.36
N LYS A 165 5.28 -19.13 0.81
CA LYS A 165 5.45 -20.53 0.39
C LYS A 165 5.33 -21.51 1.56
N GLU A 166 5.73 -21.11 2.77
CA GLU A 166 5.69 -21.97 3.97
C GLU A 166 4.27 -22.32 4.43
N LEU A 167 3.25 -21.63 3.94
CA LEU A 167 1.85 -21.96 4.27
C LEU A 167 1.33 -23.18 3.50
N PHE A 168 2.07 -23.65 2.49
CA PHE A 168 1.70 -24.79 1.65
C PHE A 168 2.55 -26.04 1.93
N ALA A 169 3.35 -26.01 3.01
CA ALA A 169 4.23 -27.09 3.45
C ALA A 169 3.55 -28.00 4.48
#